data_AF-B1XY53-F1
#
_entry.id   AF-B1XY53-F1
#
_cell.length_a   1.000
_cell.length_b   1.000
_cell.length_c   1.000
_cell.angle_alpha   90.00
_cell.angle_beta   90.00
_cell.angle_gamma   90.00
#
_symmetry.space_group_name_H-M   'P 1'
#
loop_
_entity.id
_entity.type
_entity.pdbx_description
1 polymer ?
#
loop_
_entity_poly.entity_id
_entity_poly.type
_entity_poly.pdbx_seq_one_letter_code
_entity_poly.pdbx_strand_id
1 'polypeptide(L)'
;MAGIGWIDLFVIVVGLLSVLLGVLRGLVLEVMSVIGWLIAWLVAQAWAAPVGLTVAWMPMSPVARQALGFVLCFVVVLFAWRLLAWLVSQVLKATPLAPVDRLLGGVFGVLRAVLIVLVLVTLAGLTPLARQPFWAESRSVAATVWLLEGIAPLLPKDWTTPVRGAGRG
;
A
#
# COMPACT_ATOMS: atom_id res chain seq x y z
N MET A 1 -32.46 3.42 -10.44
CA MET A 1 -31.27 2.55 -10.41
C MET A 1 -30.06 3.48 -10.34
N ALA A 2 -29.37 3.57 -9.19
CA ALA A 2 -28.17 4.40 -9.11
C ALA A 2 -27.13 3.89 -10.12
N GLY A 3 -26.77 4.76 -11.07
CA GLY A 3 -25.73 4.48 -12.07
C GLY A 3 -24.36 4.33 -11.41
N ILE A 4 -23.37 3.83 -12.15
CA ILE A 4 -22.00 3.75 -11.66
C ILE A 4 -21.46 5.18 -11.51
N GLY A 5 -21.19 5.60 -10.27
CA GLY A 5 -20.62 6.91 -9.98
C GLY A 5 -19.13 6.97 -10.31
N TRP A 6 -18.55 8.17 -10.32
CA TRP A 6 -17.12 8.35 -10.56
C TRP A 6 -16.25 7.71 -9.46
N ILE A 7 -16.74 7.64 -8.20
CA ILE A 7 -16.08 6.91 -7.11
C ILE A 7 -16.03 5.42 -7.42
N ASP A 8 -17.13 4.84 -7.91
CA ASP A 8 -17.19 3.43 -8.26
C ASP A 8 -16.24 3.11 -9.42
N LEU A 9 -16.20 3.99 -10.43
CA LEU A 9 -15.25 3.87 -11.53
C LEU A 9 -13.80 3.93 -11.04
N PHE A 10 -13.48 4.85 -10.14
CA PHE A 10 -12.15 4.95 -9.53
C PHE A 10 -11.76 3.66 -8.79
N VAL A 11 -12.66 3.12 -7.96
CA VAL A 11 -12.44 1.88 -7.22
C VAL A 11 -12.24 0.70 -8.17
N ILE A 12 -13.04 0.59 -9.23
CA ILE A 12 -12.89 -0.44 -10.26
C ILE A 12 -11.53 -0.34 -10.95
N VAL A 13 -11.11 0.87 -11.35
CA VAL A 13 -9.80 1.08 -12.00
C VAL A 13 -8.66 0.70 -11.07
N VAL A 14 -8.67 1.15 -9.81
CA VAL A 14 -7.66 0.79 -8.81
C VAL A 14 -7.64 -0.72 -8.58
N GLY A 15 -8.81 -1.36 -8.47
CA GLY A 15 -8.93 -2.81 -8.31
C GLY A 15 -8.36 -3.58 -9.49
N LEU A 16 -8.77 -3.24 -10.70
CA LEU A 16 -8.29 -3.87 -11.93
C LEU A 16 -6.79 -3.70 -12.10
N LEU A 17 -6.26 -2.50 -11.88
CA LEU A 17 -4.82 -2.25 -11.95
C LEU A 17 -4.08 -3.06 -10.88
N SER A 18 -4.58 -3.12 -9.64
CA SER A 18 -3.94 -3.86 -8.57
C SER A 18 -3.90 -5.37 -8.86
N VAL A 19 -4.99 -5.94 -9.36
CA VAL A 19 -5.06 -7.36 -9.77
C VAL A 19 -4.15 -7.61 -10.96
N LEU A 20 -4.21 -6.76 -11.98
CA LEU A 20 -3.38 -6.89 -13.19
C LEU A 20 -1.90 -6.85 -12.81
N LEU A 21 -1.46 -5.87 -12.02
CA LEU A 21 -0.09 -5.78 -11.55
C LEU A 21 0.31 -7.01 -10.72
N GLY A 22 -0.59 -7.52 -9.88
CA GLY A 22 -0.39 -8.74 -9.12
C GLY A 22 -0.20 -9.97 -10.02
N VAL A 23 -1.02 -10.14 -11.06
CA VAL A 23 -0.89 -11.22 -12.04
C VAL A 23 0.38 -11.09 -12.88
N LEU A 24 0.76 -9.88 -13.27
CA LEU A 24 1.96 -9.63 -14.07
C LEU A 24 3.25 -9.86 -13.29
N ARG A 25 3.26 -9.50 -11.99
CA ARG A 25 4.44 -9.62 -11.12
C ARG A 25 4.54 -10.97 -10.42
N GLY A 26 3.42 -11.57 -10.05
CA GLY A 26 3.36 -12.75 -9.19
C GLY A 26 3.43 -12.42 -7.70
N LEU A 27 2.96 -13.37 -6.88
CA LEU A 27 2.90 -13.24 -5.42
C LEU A 27 4.27 -13.02 -4.81
N VAL A 28 5.28 -13.79 -5.23
CA VAL A 28 6.61 -13.73 -4.62
C VAL A 28 7.20 -12.34 -4.77
N LEU A 29 7.09 -11.72 -5.95
CA LEU A 29 7.62 -10.37 -6.16
C LEU A 29 6.84 -9.29 -5.40
N GLU A 30 5.53 -9.46 -5.24
CA GLU A 30 4.73 -8.58 -4.39
C GLU A 30 5.16 -8.66 -2.92
N VAL A 31 5.33 -9.88 -2.39
CA VAL A 31 5.82 -10.10 -1.01
C VAL A 31 7.24 -9.58 -0.84
N MET A 32 8.14 -9.87 -1.80
CA MET A 32 9.50 -9.34 -1.79
C MET A 32 9.47 -7.81 -1.80
N SER A 33 8.60 -7.16 -2.56
CA SER A 33 8.48 -5.70 -2.55
C SER A 33 8.18 -5.17 -1.15
N VAL A 34 7.19 -5.73 -0.46
CA VAL A 34 6.82 -5.31 0.90
C VAL A 34 7.98 -5.51 1.88
N ILE A 35 8.63 -6.68 1.84
CA ILE A 35 9.78 -6.99 2.70
C ILE A 35 10.95 -6.04 2.40
N GLY A 36 11.18 -5.70 1.13
CA GLY A 36 12.24 -4.79 0.71
C GLY A 36 12.10 -3.39 1.28
N TRP A 37 10.88 -2.85 1.28
CA TRP A 37 10.60 -1.56 1.92
C TRP A 37 10.87 -1.60 3.43
N LEU A 38 10.48 -2.68 4.11
CA LEU A 38 10.73 -2.85 5.54
C LEU A 38 12.24 -2.97 5.84
N ILE A 39 12.97 -3.79 5.10
CA ILE A 39 14.42 -3.97 5.27
C ILE A 39 15.15 -2.66 4.97
N ALA A 40 14.79 -1.96 3.89
CA ALA A 40 15.39 -0.67 3.56
C ALA A 40 15.16 0.36 4.68
N TRP A 41 13.96 0.40 5.26
CA TRP A 41 13.66 1.27 6.39
C TRP A 41 14.48 0.92 7.63
N LEU A 42 14.54 -0.36 8.02
CA LEU A 42 15.32 -0.82 9.19
C LEU A 42 16.82 -0.53 9.03
N VAL A 43 17.38 -0.81 7.86
CA VAL A 43 18.80 -0.53 7.57
C VAL A 43 19.05 0.97 7.54
N ALA A 44 18.17 1.76 6.90
CA ALA A 44 18.31 3.20 6.89
C ALA A 44 18.25 3.79 8.31
N GLN A 45 17.35 3.31 9.18
CA GLN A 45 17.30 3.72 10.59
C GLN A 45 18.62 3.42 11.32
N ALA A 46 19.19 2.24 11.12
CA ALA A 46 20.42 1.82 11.80
C ALA A 46 21.69 2.53 11.25
N TRP A 47 21.72 2.88 9.97
CA TRP A 47 22.93 3.37 9.29
C TRP A 47 22.87 4.85 8.89
N ALA A 48 21.76 5.55 9.12
CA ALA A 48 21.60 6.96 8.77
C ALA A 48 22.68 7.87 9.37
N ALA A 49 23.03 7.67 10.64
CA ALA A 49 24.03 8.49 11.31
C ALA A 49 25.45 8.24 10.77
N PRO A 50 25.98 6.99 10.72
CA PRO A 50 27.28 6.70 10.11
C PRO A 50 27.41 7.22 8.67
N VAL A 51 26.38 7.04 7.83
CA VAL A 51 26.40 7.52 6.44
C VAL A 51 26.23 9.03 6.36
N GLY A 52 25.47 9.65 7.28
CA GLY A 52 25.41 11.11 7.39
C GLY A 52 26.76 11.76 7.71
N LEU A 53 27.66 11.05 8.40
CA LEU A 53 29.02 11.53 8.66
C LEU A 53 29.92 11.52 7.42
N THR A 54 29.70 10.63 6.45
CA THR A 54 30.52 10.61 5.23
C THR A 54 30.27 11.83 4.33
N VAL A 55 29.15 12.52 4.53
CA VAL A 55 28.78 13.79 3.88
C VAL A 55 28.97 15.00 4.79
N ALA A 56 29.75 14.87 5.87
CA ALA A 56 29.99 15.96 6.82
C ALA A 56 30.70 17.19 6.23
N TRP A 57 31.35 17.04 5.07
CA TRP A 57 31.98 18.12 4.32
C TRP A 57 30.97 19.08 3.67
N MET A 58 29.70 18.69 3.55
CA MET A 58 28.64 19.57 3.05
C MET A 58 28.18 20.56 4.14
N PRO A 59 27.97 21.84 3.81
CA PRO A 59 27.52 22.86 4.77
C PRO A 59 26.03 22.68 5.10
N MET A 60 25.72 21.68 5.93
CA MET A 60 24.36 21.27 6.31
C MET A 60 24.23 21.11 7.83
N SER A 61 23.02 21.33 8.35
CA SER A 61 22.70 21.07 9.75
C SER A 61 22.87 19.58 10.09
N PRO A 62 23.12 19.22 11.36
CA PRO A 62 23.23 17.81 11.77
C PRO A 62 22.00 16.98 11.41
N VAL A 63 20.81 17.56 11.58
CA VAL A 63 19.53 16.93 11.24
C VAL A 63 19.43 16.68 9.73
N ALA A 64 19.79 17.66 8.90
CA ALA A 64 19.78 17.52 7.44
C ALA A 64 20.77 16.44 6.97
N ARG A 65 21.96 16.35 7.58
CA ARG A 65 22.93 15.29 7.27
C ARG A 65 22.45 13.90 7.63
N GLN A 66 21.82 13.75 8.79
CA GLN A 66 21.24 12.46 9.19
C GLN A 66 20.09 12.06 8.25
N ALA A 67 19.23 13.00 7.87
CA ALA A 67 18.16 12.76 6.90
C ALA A 67 18.73 12.35 5.53
N LEU A 68 19.80 13.01 5.06
CA LEU A 68 20.49 12.62 3.83
C LEU A 68 21.09 11.21 3.93
N GLY A 69 21.75 10.89 5.04
CA GLY A 69 22.29 9.56 5.31
C GLY A 69 21.21 8.47 5.30
N PHE A 70 20.05 8.75 5.89
CA PHE A 70 18.88 7.89 5.83
C PHE A 70 18.44 7.63 4.38
N VAL A 71 18.23 8.70 3.60
CA VAL A 71 17.77 8.59 2.20
C VAL A 71 18.78 7.80 1.36
N LEU A 72 20.07 8.07 1.52
CA LEU A 72 21.13 7.35 0.80
C LEU A 72 21.12 5.86 1.13
N CYS A 73 21.10 5.49 2.42
CA CYS A 73 21.01 4.09 2.84
C CYS A 73 19.75 3.42 2.26
N PHE A 74 18.61 4.11 2.40
CA PHE A 74 17.32 3.61 1.97
C PHE A 74 17.31 3.28 0.48
N VAL A 75 17.79 4.21 -0.36
CA VAL A 75 17.84 4.04 -1.81
C VAL A 75 18.81 2.93 -2.21
N VAL A 76 20.00 2.87 -1.61
CA VAL A 76 21.01 1.84 -1.91
C VAL A 76 20.45 0.44 -1.57
N VAL A 77 19.83 0.28 -0.41
CA VAL A 77 19.24 -1.00 0.01
C VAL A 77 18.08 -1.39 -0.89
N LEU A 78 17.19 -0.45 -1.24
CA LEU A 78 16.12 -0.75 -2.20
C LEU A 78 16.65 -1.16 -3.57
N PHE A 79 17.74 -0.55 -4.03
CA PHE A 79 18.35 -0.92 -5.31
C PHE A 79 18.92 -2.34 -5.26
N ALA A 80 19.71 -2.66 -4.22
CA ALA A 80 20.24 -4.00 -4.00
C ALA A 80 19.11 -5.04 -3.87
N TRP A 81 18.05 -4.71 -3.14
CA TRP A 81 16.89 -5.58 -2.98
C TRP A 81 16.14 -5.81 -4.28
N ARG A 82 15.98 -4.78 -5.12
CA ARG A 82 15.36 -4.92 -6.45
C ARG A 82 16.16 -5.85 -7.35
N LEU A 83 17.49 -5.79 -7.29
CA LEU A 83 18.35 -6.74 -8.01
C LEU A 83 18.12 -8.17 -7.52
N LEU A 84 18.06 -8.38 -6.20
CA LEU A 84 17.75 -9.68 -5.61
C LEU A 84 16.37 -10.20 -6.04
N ALA A 85 15.33 -9.38 -5.93
CA ALA A 85 13.98 -9.74 -6.35
C ALA A 85 13.92 -10.07 -7.85
N TRP A 86 14.68 -9.34 -8.67
CA TRP A 86 14.82 -9.65 -10.09
C TRP A 86 15.47 -11.03 -10.32
N LEU A 87 16.54 -11.37 -9.61
CA LEU A 87 17.16 -12.71 -9.69
C LEU A 87 16.17 -13.81 -9.31
N VAL A 88 15.45 -13.64 -8.20
CA VAL A 88 14.39 -14.57 -7.77
C VAL A 88 13.32 -14.73 -8.84
N SER A 89 12.95 -13.63 -9.53
CA SER A 89 11.98 -13.68 -10.63
C SER A 89 12.44 -14.57 -11.79
N GLN A 90 13.74 -14.61 -12.09
CA GLN A 90 14.28 -15.45 -13.15
C GLN A 90 14.22 -16.93 -12.76
N VAL A 91 14.54 -17.24 -11.50
CA VAL A 91 14.42 -18.60 -10.96
C VAL A 91 12.97 -19.08 -11.03
N LEU A 92 12.02 -18.27 -10.60
CA LEU A 92 10.59 -18.65 -10.63
C LEU A 92 10.09 -18.93 -12.05
N LYS A 93 10.49 -18.11 -13.03
CA LYS A 93 10.12 -18.31 -14.44
C LYS A 93 10.65 -19.63 -15.01
N ALA A 94 11.75 -20.16 -14.47
CA ALA A 94 12.28 -21.46 -14.86
C ALA A 94 11.52 -22.64 -14.22
N THR A 95 10.62 -22.38 -13.27
CA THR A 95 9.82 -23.42 -12.62
C THR A 95 8.42 -23.55 -13.23
N PRO A 96 7.79 -24.74 -13.15
CA PRO A 96 6.38 -24.91 -13.55
C PRO A 96 5.39 -24.21 -12.59
N LEU A 97 5.87 -23.63 -11.49
CA LEU A 97 5.05 -22.92 -10.50
C LEU A 97 4.73 -21.47 -10.90
N ALA A 98 5.33 -20.96 -11.98
CA ALA A 98 5.11 -19.58 -12.44
C ALA A 98 3.62 -19.21 -12.65
N PRO A 99 2.75 -20.06 -13.22
CA PRO A 99 1.32 -19.74 -13.33
C PRO A 99 0.63 -19.64 -11.97
N VAL A 100 0.97 -20.51 -11.02
CA VAL A 100 0.42 -20.49 -9.65
C VAL A 100 0.84 -19.21 -8.93
N ASP A 101 2.11 -18.83 -9.04
CA ASP A 101 2.62 -17.57 -8.48
C ASP A 101 1.89 -16.35 -9.04
N ARG A 102 1.60 -16.31 -10.35
CA ARG A 102 0.81 -15.24 -10.98
C ARG A 102 -0.63 -15.21 -10.51
N LEU A 103 -1.29 -16.36 -10.38
CA LEU A 103 -2.67 -16.44 -9.87
C LEU A 103 -2.75 -15.94 -8.43
N LEU A 104 -1.83 -16.40 -7.57
CA LEU A 104 -1.74 -15.92 -6.19
C LEU A 104 -1.39 -14.43 -6.12
N GLY A 105 -0.58 -13.93 -7.06
CA GLY A 105 -0.32 -12.51 -7.22
C GLY A 105 -1.59 -11.72 -7.54
N GLY A 106 -2.48 -12.25 -8.37
CA GLY A 106 -3.81 -11.69 -8.62
C GLY A 106 -4.67 -11.62 -7.36
N VAL A 107 -4.70 -12.70 -6.56
CA VAL A 107 -5.40 -12.74 -5.26
C VAL A 107 -4.83 -11.70 -4.31
N PHE A 108 -3.50 -11.60 -4.21
CA PHE A 108 -2.85 -10.55 -3.43
C PHE A 108 -3.20 -9.14 -3.96
N GLY A 109 -3.31 -8.98 -5.27
CA GLY A 109 -3.78 -7.75 -5.92
C GLY A 109 -5.21 -7.37 -5.49
N VAL A 110 -6.12 -8.33 -5.35
CA VAL A 110 -7.46 -8.09 -4.79
C VAL A 110 -7.36 -7.61 -3.34
N LEU A 111 -6.61 -8.33 -2.50
CA LEU A 111 -6.42 -7.98 -1.09
C LEU A 111 -5.85 -6.56 -0.94
N ARG A 112 -4.82 -6.23 -1.74
CA ARG A 112 -4.23 -4.89 -1.77
C ARG A 112 -5.23 -3.82 -2.21
N ALA A 113 -6.04 -4.09 -3.23
CA ALA A 113 -7.07 -3.15 -3.68
C ALA A 113 -8.08 -2.88 -2.57
N VAL A 114 -8.57 -3.93 -1.90
CA VAL A 114 -9.48 -3.82 -0.76
C VAL A 114 -8.86 -2.98 0.35
N LEU A 115 -7.60 -3.24 0.72
CA LEU A 115 -6.89 -2.44 1.71
C LEU A 115 -6.76 -0.96 1.32
N ILE A 116 -6.39 -0.67 0.07
CA ILE A 116 -6.28 0.71 -0.42
C ILE A 116 -7.64 1.41 -0.33
N VAL A 117 -8.72 0.76 -0.80
CA VAL A 117 -10.06 1.33 -0.77
C VAL A 117 -10.55 1.55 0.66
N LEU A 118 -10.31 0.60 1.58
CA LEU A 118 -10.63 0.73 3.01
C LEU A 118 -9.98 1.97 3.61
N VAL A 119 -8.67 2.16 3.38
CA VAL A 119 -7.93 3.32 3.88
C VAL A 119 -8.46 4.61 3.25
N LEU A 120 -8.66 4.65 1.93
CA LEU A 120 -9.13 5.86 1.24
C LEU A 120 -10.54 6.26 1.67
N VAL A 121 -11.48 5.33 1.75
CA VAL A 121 -12.86 5.60 2.19
C VAL A 121 -12.87 6.04 3.64
N THR A 122 -12.06 5.42 4.50
CA THR A 122 -11.97 5.83 5.91
C THR A 122 -11.42 7.25 6.04
N LEU A 123 -10.31 7.57 5.36
CA LEU A 123 -9.71 8.91 5.39
C LEU A 123 -10.65 9.97 4.77
N ALA A 124 -11.30 9.67 3.64
CA ALA A 124 -12.26 10.57 3.02
C ALA A 124 -13.52 10.75 3.89
N GLY A 125 -13.92 9.72 4.65
CA GLY A 125 -14.97 9.77 5.66
C GLY A 125 -14.71 10.77 6.79
N LEU A 126 -13.43 11.08 7.06
CA LEU A 126 -13.03 12.11 8.04
C LEU A 126 -13.13 13.54 7.49
N THR A 127 -13.50 13.70 6.21
CA THR A 127 -13.58 15.00 5.53
C THR A 127 -15.04 15.37 5.19
N PRO A 128 -15.33 16.63 4.83
CA PRO A 128 -16.66 17.04 4.38
C PRO A 128 -17.18 16.31 3.13
N LEU A 129 -16.31 15.58 2.40
CA LEU A 129 -16.71 14.78 1.23
C LEU A 129 -17.79 13.75 1.57
N ALA A 130 -17.81 13.24 2.80
CA ALA A 130 -18.77 12.24 3.25
C ALA A 130 -20.24 12.71 3.25
N ARG A 131 -20.48 14.04 3.20
CA ARG A 131 -21.82 14.63 3.22
C ARG A 131 -22.37 14.92 1.82
N GLN A 132 -21.59 14.65 0.78
CA GLN A 132 -21.97 14.96 -0.59
C GLN A 132 -22.89 13.88 -1.19
N PRO A 133 -23.82 14.22 -2.10
CA PRO A 133 -24.75 13.25 -2.69
C PRO A 133 -24.04 12.06 -3.37
N PHE A 134 -22.94 12.34 -4.08
CA PHE A 134 -22.16 11.31 -4.78
C PHE A 134 -21.54 10.26 -3.84
N TRP A 135 -21.36 10.59 -2.55
CA TRP A 135 -20.80 9.69 -1.56
C TRP A 135 -21.84 8.67 -1.11
N ALA A 136 -23.05 9.15 -0.77
CA ALA A 136 -24.16 8.31 -0.35
C ALA A 136 -24.67 7.39 -1.47
N GLU A 137 -24.55 7.82 -2.73
CA GLU A 137 -24.97 7.04 -3.90
C GLU A 137 -23.96 5.96 -4.33
N SER A 138 -22.71 6.01 -3.84
CA SER A 138 -21.66 5.08 -4.27
C SER A 138 -21.81 3.70 -3.65
N ARG A 139 -21.91 2.68 -4.51
CA ARG A 139 -21.97 1.27 -4.10
C ARG A 139 -20.67 0.80 -3.47
N SER A 140 -19.54 1.32 -3.96
CA SER A 140 -18.21 0.97 -3.46
C SER A 140 -18.00 1.52 -2.04
N VAL A 141 -18.47 2.73 -1.77
CA VAL A 141 -18.48 3.29 -0.41
C VAL A 141 -19.34 2.43 0.50
N ALA A 142 -20.58 2.13 0.11
CA ALA A 142 -21.47 1.28 0.90
C ALA A 142 -20.88 -0.11 1.18
N ALA A 143 -20.30 -0.77 0.18
CA ALA A 143 -19.63 -2.06 0.33
C ALA A 143 -18.42 -1.98 1.27
N THR A 144 -17.66 -0.88 1.22
CA THR A 144 -16.50 -0.65 2.09
C THR A 144 -16.93 -0.41 3.54
N VAL A 145 -17.98 0.37 3.77
CA VAL A 145 -18.56 0.59 5.11
C VAL A 145 -19.08 -0.72 5.69
N TRP A 146 -19.81 -1.52 4.90
CA TRP A 146 -20.26 -2.84 5.32
C TRP A 146 -19.10 -3.76 5.72
N LEU A 147 -18.02 -3.77 4.93
CA LEU A 147 -16.81 -4.54 5.24
C LEU A 147 -16.15 -4.04 6.54
N LEU A 148 -16.07 -2.72 6.73
CA LEU A 148 -15.54 -2.10 7.94
C LEU A 148 -16.33 -2.50 9.19
N GLU A 149 -17.66 -2.51 9.11
CA GLU A 149 -18.54 -2.95 10.19
C GLU A 149 -18.34 -4.43 10.52
N GLY A 150 -18.14 -5.28 9.50
CA GLY A 150 -17.85 -6.70 9.69
C GLY A 150 -16.51 -6.95 10.42
N ILE A 151 -15.49 -6.13 10.18
CA ILE A 151 -14.19 -6.22 10.86
C ILE A 151 -14.11 -5.38 12.14
N ALA A 152 -15.08 -4.49 12.40
CA ALA A 152 -15.10 -3.61 13.57
C ALA A 152 -14.94 -4.34 14.92
N PRO A 153 -15.46 -5.57 15.13
CA PRO A 153 -15.22 -6.32 16.37
C PRO A 153 -13.75 -6.68 16.61
N LEU A 154 -12.92 -6.72 15.57
CA LEU A 154 -11.49 -7.02 15.64
C LEU A 154 -10.65 -5.75 15.87
N LEU A 155 -11.23 -4.57 15.65
CA LEU A 155 -10.53 -3.31 15.78
C LEU A 155 -10.52 -2.84 17.25
N PRO A 156 -9.43 -2.19 17.70
CA PRO A 156 -9.43 -1.47 18.97
C PRO A 156 -10.60 -0.47 19.03
N LYS A 157 -11.26 -0.37 20.19
CA LYS A 157 -12.50 0.40 20.36
C LYS A 157 -12.37 1.86 19.90
N ASP A 158 -11.18 2.43 20.03
CA ASP A 158 -10.86 3.83 19.68
C ASP A 158 -10.92 4.12 18.18
N TRP A 159 -10.89 3.10 17.32
CA TRP A 159 -10.89 3.25 15.86
C TRP A 159 -12.30 3.11 15.25
N THR A 160 -13.32 2.76 16.06
CA THR A 160 -14.69 2.51 15.61
C THR A 160 -15.60 3.75 15.57
N THR A 161 -15.13 4.88 16.11
CA THR A 161 -15.90 6.12 16.23
C THR A 161 -16.17 6.81 14.89
N PRO A 162 -15.25 6.85 13.90
CA PRO A 162 -15.54 7.45 12.59
C PRO A 162 -16.53 6.63 11.75
N VAL A 163 -16.49 5.30 11.87
CA VAL A 163 -17.27 4.36 11.05
C VAL A 163 -18.79 4.51 11.28
N ARG A 164 -19.20 4.72 12.54
CA ARG A 164 -20.62 4.86 12.92
C ARG A 164 -21.30 6.14 12.42
N GLY A 165 -20.54 7.17 12.07
CA GLY A 165 -21.07 8.46 11.59
C GLY A 165 -21.42 8.47 10.10
N ALA A 166 -20.83 7.57 9.31
CA ALA A 166 -20.95 7.57 7.85
C ALA A 166 -22.19 6.84 7.31
N GLY A 167 -22.81 5.97 8.10
CA GLY A 167 -23.98 5.16 7.68
C GLY A 167 -25.35 5.64 8.19
N ARG A 168 -25.42 6.80 8.86
CA ARG A 168 -26.67 7.30 9.50
C ARG A 168 -27.11 8.70 9.04
N GLY A 169 -26.62 9.17 7.89
CA GLY A 169 -27.02 10.44 7.28
C GLY A 169 -27.97 10.24 6.12
#